data_AF-A0A8H4RQX6-F1
#
_entry.id   AF-A0A8H4RQX6-F1
#
_cell.length_a   1.000
_cell.length_b   1.000
_cell.length_c   1.000
_cell.angle_alpha   90.00
_cell.angle_beta   90.00
_cell.angle_gamma   90.00
#
_symmetry.space_group_name_H-M   'P 1'
#
loop_
_entity.id
_entity.type
_entity.pdbx_description
1 polymer ?
#
loop_
_entity_poly.entity_id
_entity_poly.type
_entity_poly.pdbx_seq_one_letter_code
_entity_poly.pdbx_strand_id
1 'polypeptide(L)'
;MLRAIVEHKNQVRKGITAENADVVFATSSIIAFHVQSGHHVSAVEEEHNALTHWFQSWDGVRTILRACWDHLMANEIKELILSETAMEYLGFIKEEPEEAKKSQPFNFLLEDLDTTSVDTETVLAYSTSVDALNRIFREVGGMHVMKFTAIVCKRFVNLVGERDPRAFTIVGYFLMLLKKLDRVWWLQGAAERDFRFVMKSLSEEWKSRMAWAASEIEGGTTLDERAISC
;
A
#
# COMPACT_ATOMS: atom_id res chain seq x y z
N MET A 1 22.63 -3.80 -11.67
CA MET A 1 21.99 -3.96 -10.34
C MET A 1 22.94 -4.55 -9.29
N LEU A 2 23.63 -5.67 -9.55
CA LEU A 2 24.53 -6.31 -8.56
C LEU A 2 25.56 -5.37 -7.92
N ARG A 3 26.23 -4.51 -8.71
CA ARG A 3 27.19 -3.51 -8.19
C ARG A 3 26.55 -2.48 -7.26
N ALA A 4 25.34 -2.02 -7.57
CA ALA A 4 24.62 -1.06 -6.74
C ALA A 4 24.18 -1.69 -5.41
N ILE A 5 23.76 -2.96 -5.41
CA ILE A 5 23.42 -3.71 -4.18
C ILE A 5 24.67 -3.92 -3.31
N VAL A 6 25.79 -4.31 -3.92
CA VAL A 6 27.07 -4.48 -3.21
C VAL A 6 27.54 -3.16 -2.60
N GLU A 7 27.47 -2.06 -3.35
CA GLU A 7 27.86 -0.74 -2.85
C GLU A 7 26.91 -0.25 -1.75
N HIS A 8 25.60 -0.40 -1.94
CA HIS A 8 24.61 -0.07 -0.91
C HIS A 8 24.87 -0.82 0.39
N LYS A 9 25.14 -2.13 0.32
CA LYS A 9 25.52 -2.95 1.47
C LYS A 9 26.80 -2.44 2.15
N ASN A 10 27.80 -2.02 1.38
CA ASN A 10 29.04 -1.46 1.93
C ASN A 10 28.79 -0.12 2.64
N GLN A 11 27.94 0.74 2.09
CA GLN A 11 27.57 2.01 2.71
C GLN A 11 26.83 1.79 4.04
N VAL A 12 25.83 0.90 4.06
CA VAL A 12 25.10 0.55 5.30
C VAL A 12 26.05 -0.04 6.36
N ARG A 13 27.02 -0.87 5.96
CA ARG A 13 28.03 -1.44 6.87
C ARG A 13 28.98 -0.43 7.50
N LYS A 14 29.23 0.70 6.85
CA LYS A 14 30.07 1.79 7.39
C LYS A 14 29.35 2.59 8.48
N GLY A 15 28.07 2.33 8.72
CA GLY A 15 27.20 3.15 9.53
C GLY A 15 26.56 4.27 8.70
N ILE A 16 25.42 4.74 9.18
CA ILE A 16 24.69 5.87 8.56
C ILE A 16 25.26 7.16 9.14
N THR A 17 25.66 8.07 8.27
CA THR A 17 26.26 9.37 8.59
C THR A 17 25.66 10.46 7.72
N ALA A 18 25.90 11.73 8.07
CA ALA A 18 25.45 12.87 7.25
C ALA A 18 26.02 12.85 5.81
N GLU A 19 27.16 12.18 5.58
CA GLU A 19 27.79 12.09 4.25
C GLU A 19 27.14 11.05 3.34
N ASN A 20 26.48 10.03 3.90
CA ASN A 20 25.93 8.91 3.13
C ASN A 20 24.42 8.71 3.29
N ALA A 21 23.76 9.38 4.22
CA ALA A 21 22.34 9.20 4.53
C ALA A 21 21.43 9.35 3.31
N ASP A 22 21.62 10.41 2.52
CA ASP A 22 20.82 10.70 1.33
C ASP A 22 20.97 9.59 0.28
N VAL A 23 22.20 9.16 0.00
CA VAL A 23 22.51 8.10 -0.97
C VAL A 23 22.00 6.75 -0.49
N VAL A 24 22.15 6.44 0.80
CA VAL A 24 21.65 5.20 1.40
C VAL A 24 20.13 5.15 1.32
N PHE A 25 19.43 6.23 1.67
CA PHE A 25 17.97 6.30 1.59
C PHE A 25 17.46 6.21 0.13
N ALA A 26 18.03 6.98 -0.78
CA ALA A 26 17.64 6.97 -2.19
C ALA A 26 17.87 5.59 -2.83
N THR A 27 19.03 4.98 -2.59
CA THR A 27 19.36 3.65 -3.13
C THR A 27 18.45 2.56 -2.55
N SER A 28 18.08 2.66 -1.27
CA SER A 28 17.11 1.73 -0.65
C SER A 28 15.74 1.82 -1.30
N SER A 29 15.27 3.05 -1.52
CA SER A 29 13.98 3.32 -2.15
C SER A 29 13.93 2.79 -3.60
N ILE A 30 15.02 2.98 -4.35
CA ILE A 30 15.17 2.45 -5.71
C ILE A 30 15.22 0.92 -5.71
N ILE A 31 15.94 0.29 -4.79
CA ILE A 31 15.98 -1.18 -4.66
C ILE A 31 14.58 -1.73 -4.35
N ALA A 32 13.87 -1.14 -3.38
CA ALA A 32 12.51 -1.55 -3.03
C ALA A 32 11.55 -1.43 -4.23
N PHE A 33 11.62 -0.32 -4.96
CA PHE A 33 10.82 -0.14 -6.17
C PHE A 33 11.16 -1.16 -7.27
N HIS A 34 12.46 -1.44 -7.47
CA HIS A 34 12.89 -2.46 -8.43
C HIS A 34 12.40 -3.85 -8.06
N VAL A 35 12.49 -4.25 -6.78
CA VAL A 35 11.96 -5.53 -6.29
C VAL A 35 10.45 -5.59 -6.56
N GLN A 36 9.71 -4.53 -6.23
CA GLN A 36 8.27 -4.44 -6.49
C GLN A 36 7.92 -4.62 -7.98
N SER A 37 8.68 -3.96 -8.87
CA SER A 37 8.48 -4.09 -10.32
C SER A 37 8.88 -5.45 -10.89
N GLY A 38 9.82 -6.15 -10.24
CA GLY A 38 10.38 -7.43 -10.69
C GLY A 38 9.52 -8.64 -10.35
N HIS A 39 8.65 -8.55 -9.35
CA HIS A 39 7.76 -9.64 -8.94
C HIS A 39 6.78 -10.11 -10.03
N HIS A 40 6.60 -9.33 -11.12
CA HIS A 40 5.84 -9.76 -12.30
C HIS A 40 6.48 -10.96 -13.02
N VAL A 41 7.79 -11.19 -12.88
CA VAL A 41 8.56 -12.16 -13.68
C VAL A 41 8.65 -13.57 -13.05
N SER A 42 8.44 -13.71 -11.73
CA SER A 42 8.63 -14.99 -11.00
C SER A 42 7.35 -15.58 -10.41
N ALA A 43 6.25 -15.54 -11.16
CA ALA A 43 4.92 -16.02 -10.72
C ALA A 43 4.79 -17.56 -10.56
N VAL A 44 5.90 -18.30 -10.46
CA VAL A 44 5.90 -19.78 -10.51
C VAL A 44 6.04 -20.44 -9.13
N GLU A 45 6.50 -19.75 -8.07
CA GLU A 45 6.92 -20.46 -6.83
C GLU A 45 6.32 -20.05 -5.47
N GLU A 46 5.53 -18.97 -5.31
CA GLU A 46 5.15 -18.53 -3.94
C GLU A 46 3.64 -18.43 -3.68
N GLU A 47 2.97 -19.58 -3.62
CA GLU A 47 1.57 -19.69 -3.14
C GLU A 47 1.43 -19.33 -1.64
N HIS A 48 2.54 -19.28 -0.88
CA HIS A 48 2.54 -18.94 0.54
C HIS A 48 2.53 -17.43 0.85
N ASN A 49 3.12 -16.57 0.00
CA ASN A 49 3.29 -15.13 0.24
C ASN A 49 2.66 -14.24 -0.85
N ALA A 50 1.72 -14.78 -1.62
CA ALA A 50 1.22 -14.17 -2.85
C ALA A 50 0.68 -12.74 -2.71
N LEU A 51 0.28 -12.27 -1.52
CA LEU A 51 -0.17 -10.88 -1.31
C LEU A 51 0.76 -10.03 -0.44
N THR A 52 1.58 -10.65 0.42
CA THR A 52 2.50 -9.91 1.30
C THR A 52 3.63 -9.24 0.52
N HIS A 53 3.95 -9.74 -0.68
CA HIS A 53 4.95 -9.16 -1.58
C HIS A 53 4.64 -7.71 -1.99
N TRP A 54 3.38 -7.27 -1.93
CA TRP A 54 3.02 -5.86 -2.14
C TRP A 54 3.58 -4.93 -1.06
N PHE A 55 3.80 -5.45 0.15
CA PHE A 55 4.08 -4.64 1.34
C PHE A 55 5.52 -4.78 1.86
N GLN A 56 6.11 -5.98 1.75
CA GLN A 56 7.39 -6.32 2.39
C GLN A 56 8.58 -5.46 1.93
N SER A 57 8.59 -5.02 0.68
CA SER A 57 9.68 -4.21 0.10
C SER A 57 9.89 -2.87 0.83
N TRP A 58 8.87 -2.35 1.51
CA TRP A 58 8.90 -1.04 2.15
C TRP A 58 9.45 -1.07 3.58
N ASP A 59 9.45 -2.21 4.27
CA ASP A 59 9.94 -2.30 5.66
C ASP A 59 11.43 -1.94 5.78
N GLY A 60 12.23 -2.37 4.80
CA GLY A 60 13.64 -1.99 4.71
C GLY A 60 13.83 -0.49 4.53
N VAL A 61 13.03 0.12 3.66
CA VAL A 61 13.07 1.57 3.40
C VAL A 61 12.66 2.36 4.64
N ARG A 62 11.58 1.96 5.34
CA ARG A 62 11.13 2.60 6.58
C ARG A 62 12.19 2.52 7.68
N THR A 63 12.87 1.37 7.79
CA THR A 63 13.96 1.17 8.76
C THR A 63 15.14 2.10 8.47
N ILE A 64 15.53 2.19 7.21
CA ILE A 64 16.63 3.07 6.77
C ILE A 64 16.24 4.55 6.92
N LEU A 65 15.01 4.92 6.58
CA LEU A 65 14.51 6.28 6.78
C LEU A 65 14.60 6.72 8.25
N ARG A 66 14.15 5.88 9.18
CA ARG A 66 14.26 6.17 10.62
C ARG A 66 15.70 6.35 11.07
N ALA A 67 16.62 5.53 10.55
CA ALA A 67 18.03 5.61 10.90
C ALA A 67 18.76 6.80 10.23
N CYS A 68 18.30 7.24 9.05
CA CYS A 68 18.87 8.37 8.32
C CYS A 68 18.24 9.72 8.67
N TRP A 69 17.08 9.77 9.33
CA TRP A 69 16.26 10.99 9.47
C TRP A 69 17.05 12.23 9.92
N ASP A 70 17.81 12.11 11.00
CA ASP A 70 18.60 13.20 11.56
C ASP A 70 19.84 13.54 10.72
N HIS A 71 20.24 12.64 9.83
CA HIS A 71 21.42 12.74 8.97
C HIS A 71 21.12 13.16 7.54
N LEU A 72 19.85 13.19 7.12
CA LEU A 72 19.46 13.64 5.78
C LEU A 72 19.89 15.10 5.58
N MET A 73 20.69 15.38 4.55
CA MET A 73 21.24 16.72 4.29
C MET A 73 20.51 17.42 3.15
N ALA A 74 19.99 16.65 2.20
CA ALA A 74 19.17 17.17 1.11
C ALA A 74 17.83 17.69 1.63
N ASN A 75 17.68 19.02 1.67
CA ASN A 75 16.42 19.68 2.01
C ASN A 75 15.29 19.24 1.08
N GLU A 76 15.56 18.98 -0.21
CA GLU A 76 14.57 18.52 -1.18
C GLU A 76 13.95 17.15 -0.81
N ILE A 77 14.77 16.21 -0.31
CA ILE A 77 14.30 14.90 0.15
C ILE A 77 13.47 15.07 1.43
N LYS A 78 13.96 15.87 2.37
CA LYS A 78 13.23 16.20 3.59
C LYS A 78 11.91 16.89 3.27
N GLU A 79 11.89 17.88 2.39
CA GLU A 79 10.71 18.61 1.96
C GLU A 79 9.72 17.70 1.25
N LEU A 80 10.17 16.77 0.40
CA LEU A 80 9.30 15.78 -0.21
C LEU A 80 8.64 14.90 0.86
N ILE A 81 9.43 14.33 1.77
CA ILE A 81 8.90 13.46 2.83
C ILE A 81 8.00 14.24 3.80
N LEU A 82 8.37 15.47 4.16
CA LEU A 82 7.61 16.33 5.06
C LEU A 82 6.34 16.85 4.39
N SER A 83 6.36 17.21 3.12
CA SER A 83 5.15 17.62 2.38
C SER A 83 4.17 16.47 2.28
N GLU A 84 4.66 15.25 2.06
CA GLU A 84 3.87 14.04 2.04
C GLU A 84 3.32 13.69 3.42
N THR A 85 4.17 13.71 4.44
CA THR A 85 3.77 13.48 5.85
C THR A 85 2.80 14.57 6.31
N ALA A 86 2.97 15.82 5.88
CA ALA A 86 2.09 16.92 6.20
C ALA A 86 0.75 16.79 5.48
N MET A 87 0.70 16.36 4.21
CA MET A 87 -0.55 16.05 3.52
C MET A 87 -1.28 14.89 4.20
N GLU A 88 -0.54 13.85 4.58
CA GLU A 88 -1.07 12.72 5.32
C GLU A 88 -1.60 13.14 6.71
N TYR A 89 -0.82 13.93 7.46
CA TYR A 89 -1.17 14.49 8.77
C TYR A 89 -2.34 15.49 8.70
N LEU A 90 -2.39 16.35 7.69
CA LEU A 90 -3.52 17.23 7.42
C LEU A 90 -4.76 16.42 7.04
N GLY A 91 -4.61 15.31 6.31
CA GLY A 91 -5.68 14.34 6.06
C GLY A 91 -6.14 13.58 7.30
N PHE A 92 -5.27 13.40 8.30
CA PHE A 92 -5.60 12.81 9.61
C PHE A 92 -6.25 13.80 10.58
N ILE A 93 -5.85 15.08 10.59
CA ILE A 93 -6.40 16.11 11.49
C ILE A 93 -7.66 16.77 10.93
N LYS A 94 -7.95 16.62 9.64
CA LYS A 94 -9.26 17.00 9.12
C LYS A 94 -10.28 16.02 9.73
N GLU A 95 -10.70 16.31 10.95
CA GLU A 95 -11.78 15.63 11.65
C GLU A 95 -13.02 15.82 10.79
N GLU A 96 -13.28 14.80 9.97
CA GLU A 96 -14.53 14.75 9.25
C GLU A 96 -15.66 14.56 10.26
N PRO A 97 -16.80 15.24 10.07
CA PRO A 97 -17.99 14.99 10.86
C PRO A 97 -18.26 13.49 10.93
N GLU A 98 -18.70 12.98 12.08
CA GLU A 98 -18.98 11.54 12.26
C GLU A 98 -19.98 11.02 11.22
N GLU A 99 -20.91 11.85 10.74
CA GLU A 99 -21.79 11.51 9.63
C GLU A 99 -21.05 11.31 8.29
N ALA A 100 -20.03 12.12 8.01
CA ALA A 100 -19.21 12.01 6.80
C ALA A 100 -18.31 10.77 6.85
N LYS A 101 -17.79 10.42 8.03
CA LYS A 101 -17.04 9.16 8.22
C LYS A 101 -17.93 7.96 7.93
N LYS A 102 -19.16 7.91 8.44
CA LYS A 102 -20.08 6.78 8.19
C LYS A 102 -20.45 6.59 6.71
N SER A 103 -20.38 7.65 5.91
CA SER A 103 -20.71 7.62 4.48
C SER A 103 -19.52 7.28 3.56
N GLN A 104 -18.36 6.93 4.13
CA GLN A 104 -17.16 6.64 3.32
C GLN A 104 -17.30 5.31 2.54
N PRO A 105 -16.85 5.25 1.27
CA PRO A 105 -17.13 4.11 0.37
C PRO A 105 -16.68 2.74 0.87
N PHE A 106 -15.60 2.65 1.65
CA PHE A 106 -15.06 1.36 2.11
C PHE A 106 -15.37 1.02 3.57
N ASN A 107 -16.16 1.82 4.27
CA ASN A 107 -16.42 1.57 5.70
C ASN A 107 -17.21 0.30 5.96
N PHE A 108 -17.95 -0.20 4.97
CA PHE A 108 -18.60 -1.51 5.05
C PHE A 108 -17.62 -2.67 5.28
N LEU A 109 -16.32 -2.49 5.02
CA LEU A 109 -15.28 -3.49 5.33
C LEU A 109 -15.06 -3.69 6.84
N LEU A 110 -15.47 -2.71 7.64
CA LEU A 110 -15.43 -2.75 9.10
C LEU A 110 -16.76 -3.18 9.71
N GLU A 111 -17.81 -3.39 8.90
CA GLU A 111 -19.07 -3.94 9.40
C GLU A 111 -18.84 -5.33 10.03
N ASP A 112 -19.55 -5.57 11.12
CA ASP A 112 -19.46 -6.80 11.93
C ASP A 112 -18.07 -7.04 12.55
N LEU A 113 -17.21 -6.01 12.66
CA LEU A 113 -16.00 -6.09 13.47
C LEU A 113 -16.39 -6.03 14.94
N ASP A 114 -16.27 -7.17 15.63
CA ASP A 114 -16.41 -7.22 17.08
C ASP A 114 -15.16 -6.62 17.76
N THR A 115 -15.22 -5.33 18.06
CA THR A 115 -14.15 -4.60 18.73
C THR A 115 -13.94 -5.03 20.18
N THR A 116 -14.81 -5.87 20.73
CA THR A 116 -14.68 -6.36 22.11
C THR A 116 -13.90 -7.67 22.21
N SER A 117 -13.93 -8.51 21.17
CA SER A 117 -13.17 -9.76 21.11
C SER A 117 -11.85 -9.65 20.36
N VAL A 118 -11.71 -8.66 19.48
CA VAL A 118 -10.49 -8.41 18.71
C VAL A 118 -9.57 -7.44 19.47
N ASP A 119 -8.27 -7.71 19.48
CA ASP A 119 -7.31 -6.84 20.14
C ASP A 119 -7.22 -5.45 19.47
N THR A 120 -6.86 -4.45 20.28
CA THR A 120 -6.83 -3.04 19.84
C THR A 120 -5.88 -2.81 18.66
N GLU A 121 -4.76 -3.54 18.56
CA GLU A 121 -3.79 -3.38 17.48
C GLU A 121 -4.37 -3.86 16.14
N THR A 122 -5.09 -4.98 16.16
CA THR A 122 -5.80 -5.52 15.00
C THR A 122 -6.96 -4.63 14.56
N VAL A 123 -7.75 -4.09 15.52
CA VAL A 123 -8.81 -3.11 15.21
C VAL A 123 -8.21 -1.89 14.50
N LEU A 124 -7.10 -1.36 15.04
CA LEU A 124 -6.40 -0.22 14.45
C LEU A 124 -5.83 -0.54 13.07
N ALA A 125 -5.31 -1.76 12.87
CA ALA A 125 -4.79 -2.21 11.59
C ALA A 125 -5.86 -2.21 10.51
N TYR A 126 -7.07 -2.66 10.81
CA TYR A 126 -8.19 -2.60 9.87
C TYR A 126 -8.65 -1.17 9.63
N SER A 127 -8.91 -0.39 10.69
CA SER A 127 -9.47 0.96 10.55
C SER A 127 -8.54 1.88 9.75
N THR A 128 -7.25 1.91 10.09
CA THR A 128 -6.26 2.75 9.39
C THR A 128 -6.07 2.33 7.92
N SER A 129 -6.18 1.04 7.61
CA SER A 129 -6.10 0.56 6.23
C SER A 129 -7.34 0.94 5.42
N VAL A 130 -8.53 0.87 6.01
CA VAL A 130 -9.77 1.32 5.38
C VAL A 130 -9.77 2.84 5.16
N ASP A 131 -9.32 3.61 6.15
CA ASP A 131 -9.14 5.06 6.01
C ASP A 131 -8.17 5.42 4.88
N ALA A 132 -7.07 4.68 4.77
CA ALA A 132 -6.12 4.83 3.67
C ALA A 132 -6.77 4.56 2.30
N LEU A 133 -7.58 3.50 2.15
CA LEU A 133 -8.32 3.25 0.91
C LEU A 133 -9.29 4.39 0.58
N ASN A 134 -10.04 4.88 1.57
CA ASN A 134 -10.99 5.98 1.39
C ASN A 134 -10.29 7.27 0.92
N ARG A 135 -9.07 7.53 1.37
CA ARG A 135 -8.28 8.68 0.92
C ARG A 135 -7.80 8.50 -0.52
N ILE A 136 -7.17 7.37 -0.81
CA ILE A 136 -6.66 7.06 -2.14
C ILE A 136 -7.77 7.10 -3.19
N PHE A 137 -8.97 6.62 -2.85
CA PHE A 137 -10.12 6.64 -3.76
C PHE A 137 -10.64 8.05 -4.06
N ARG A 138 -10.47 8.99 -3.13
CA ARG A 138 -10.87 10.40 -3.32
C ARG A 138 -9.85 11.20 -4.11
N GLU A 139 -8.60 10.75 -4.17
CA GLU A 139 -7.54 11.45 -4.88
C GLU A 139 -7.67 11.32 -6.40
N VAL A 140 -7.46 12.44 -7.10
CA VAL A 140 -7.50 12.51 -8.56
C VAL A 140 -6.17 12.01 -9.12
N GLY A 141 -6.21 11.09 -10.10
CA GLY A 141 -5.05 10.70 -10.90
C GLY A 141 -4.29 9.45 -10.45
N GLY A 142 -4.71 8.76 -9.38
CA GLY A 142 -4.27 7.39 -9.05
C GLY A 142 -2.79 7.20 -8.66
N MET A 143 -1.93 8.22 -8.79
CA MET A 143 -0.49 8.12 -8.47
C MET A 143 -0.21 7.70 -7.01
N HIS A 144 -1.19 7.85 -6.14
CA HIS A 144 -1.09 7.58 -4.71
C HIS A 144 -1.52 6.15 -4.34
N VAL A 145 -2.06 5.36 -5.27
CA VAL A 145 -2.50 3.99 -4.96
C VAL A 145 -1.33 3.15 -4.41
N MET A 146 -0.12 3.36 -4.94
CA MET A 146 1.07 2.69 -4.43
C MET A 146 1.42 3.09 -2.99
N LYS A 147 1.01 4.28 -2.51
CA LYS A 147 1.24 4.69 -1.12
C LYS A 147 0.60 3.73 -0.12
N PHE A 148 -0.52 3.11 -0.48
CA PHE A 148 -1.15 2.06 0.34
C PHE A 148 -0.13 1.01 0.81
N THR A 149 0.73 0.56 -0.10
CA THR A 149 1.75 -0.45 0.20
C THR A 149 2.80 0.01 1.21
N ALA A 150 3.03 1.32 1.30
CA ALA A 150 4.03 1.95 2.14
C ALA A 150 3.47 2.56 3.44
N ILE A 151 2.15 2.69 3.62
CA ILE A 151 1.53 3.32 4.81
C ILE A 151 0.86 2.32 5.74
N VAL A 152 0.41 1.16 5.24
CA VAL A 152 -0.23 0.16 6.12
C VAL A 152 0.72 -0.30 7.23
N CYS A 153 0.16 -0.58 8.40
CA CYS A 153 0.93 -0.95 9.58
C CYS A 153 1.42 -2.40 9.49
N LYS A 154 2.46 -2.72 10.29
CA LYS A 154 3.02 -4.08 10.33
C LYS A 154 1.99 -5.13 10.73
N ARG A 155 1.07 -4.80 11.65
CA ARG A 155 -0.01 -5.72 12.06
C ARG A 155 -0.92 -6.08 10.89
N PHE A 156 -1.27 -5.12 10.04
CA PHE A 156 -2.05 -5.39 8.82
C PHE A 156 -1.32 -6.36 7.89
N VAL A 157 -0.02 -6.15 7.66
CA VAL A 157 0.79 -7.06 6.83
C VAL A 157 0.84 -8.48 7.41
N ASN A 158 0.93 -8.60 8.74
CA ASN A 158 0.86 -9.91 9.41
C ASN A 158 -0.49 -10.59 9.17
N LEU A 159 -1.62 -9.87 9.27
CA LEU A 159 -2.96 -10.40 9.01
C LEU A 159 -3.12 -10.87 7.55
N VAL A 160 -2.50 -10.17 6.60
CA VAL A 160 -2.40 -10.64 5.21
C VAL A 160 -1.55 -11.92 5.13
N GLY A 161 -0.43 -12.02 5.84
CA GLY A 161 0.34 -13.26 5.93
C GLY A 161 -0.43 -14.43 6.55
N GLU A 162 -1.29 -14.14 7.54
CA GLU A 162 -2.16 -15.09 8.23
C GLU A 162 -3.41 -15.49 7.41
N ARG A 163 -3.60 -14.88 6.22
CA ARG A 163 -4.79 -15.05 5.36
C ARG A 163 -6.10 -14.70 6.06
N ASP A 164 -6.06 -13.68 6.90
CA ASP A 164 -7.27 -13.14 7.52
C ASP A 164 -8.26 -12.68 6.42
N PRO A 165 -9.53 -13.13 6.46
CA PRO A 165 -10.50 -12.81 5.42
C PRO A 165 -10.80 -11.32 5.27
N ARG A 166 -10.82 -10.55 6.37
CA ARG A 166 -11.07 -9.10 6.34
C ARG A 166 -9.87 -8.39 5.73
N ALA A 167 -8.65 -8.75 6.13
CA ALA A 167 -7.42 -8.22 5.53
C ALA A 167 -7.36 -8.51 4.02
N PHE A 168 -7.69 -9.73 3.60
CA PHE A 168 -7.75 -10.11 2.18
C PHE A 168 -8.78 -9.30 1.41
N THR A 169 -9.93 -9.05 2.00
CA THR A 169 -11.00 -8.23 1.40
C THR A 169 -10.51 -6.78 1.22
N ILE A 170 -9.86 -6.19 2.23
CA ILE A 170 -9.23 -4.86 2.14
C ILE A 170 -8.17 -4.83 1.02
N VAL A 171 -7.30 -5.85 0.95
CA VAL A 171 -6.31 -5.97 -0.14
C VAL A 171 -6.99 -6.08 -1.50
N GLY A 172 -8.10 -6.81 -1.60
CA GLY A 172 -8.88 -6.91 -2.84
C GLY A 172 -9.40 -5.56 -3.33
N TYR A 173 -9.83 -4.67 -2.43
CA TYR A 173 -10.20 -3.30 -2.78
C TYR A 173 -8.99 -2.43 -3.14
N PHE A 174 -7.82 -2.63 -2.51
CA PHE A 174 -6.57 -2.04 -2.99
C PHE A 174 -6.27 -2.46 -4.44
N LEU A 175 -6.39 -3.75 -4.77
CA LEU A 175 -6.13 -4.26 -6.12
C LEU A 175 -7.13 -3.70 -7.15
N MET A 176 -8.39 -3.50 -6.76
CA MET A 176 -9.38 -2.79 -7.58
C MET A 176 -8.91 -1.36 -7.92
N LEU A 177 -8.38 -0.63 -6.94
CA LEU A 177 -7.82 0.71 -7.20
C LEU A 177 -6.54 0.62 -8.04
N LEU A 178 -5.71 -0.39 -7.81
CA LEU A 178 -4.44 -0.61 -8.51
C LEU A 178 -4.65 -0.90 -9.99
N LYS A 179 -5.73 -1.60 -10.36
CA LYS A 179 -6.11 -1.84 -11.76
C LYS A 179 -6.25 -0.54 -12.57
N LYS A 180 -6.59 0.58 -11.93
CA LYS A 180 -6.66 1.89 -12.63
C LYS A 180 -5.28 2.33 -13.17
N LEU A 181 -4.20 1.75 -12.67
CA LEU A 181 -2.82 1.98 -13.10
C LEU A 181 -2.30 0.94 -14.10
N ASP A 182 -3.16 0.10 -14.70
CA ASP A 182 -2.77 -0.97 -15.64
C ASP A 182 -2.06 -0.45 -16.92
N ARG A 183 -2.10 0.88 -17.18
CA ARG A 183 -1.26 1.51 -18.21
C ARG A 183 0.25 1.46 -17.90
N VAL A 184 0.63 1.19 -16.65
CA VAL A 184 2.02 1.06 -16.22
C VAL A 184 2.51 -0.35 -16.50
N TRP A 185 3.52 -0.49 -17.36
CA TRP A 185 3.97 -1.78 -17.92
C TRP A 185 4.26 -2.89 -16.90
N TRP A 186 4.76 -2.56 -15.71
CA TRP A 186 5.08 -3.56 -14.68
C TRP A 186 3.89 -3.91 -13.76
N LEU A 187 2.82 -3.13 -13.80
CA LEU A 187 1.55 -3.40 -13.12
C LEU A 187 0.57 -4.19 -13.99
N GLN A 188 0.85 -4.31 -15.29
CA GLN A 188 -0.04 -4.95 -16.26
C GLN A 188 -0.45 -6.35 -15.84
N GLY A 189 -1.75 -6.57 -15.63
CA GLY A 189 -2.31 -7.87 -15.23
C GLY A 189 -1.94 -8.34 -13.80
N ALA A 190 -1.16 -7.57 -13.05
CA ALA A 190 -0.75 -7.92 -11.68
C ALA A 190 -1.94 -7.85 -10.73
N ALA A 191 -2.73 -6.78 -10.83
CA ALA A 191 -3.92 -6.57 -10.02
C ALA A 191 -4.94 -7.72 -10.21
N GLU A 192 -5.21 -8.11 -11.46
CA GLU A 192 -6.15 -9.17 -11.81
C GLU A 192 -5.68 -10.55 -11.36
N ARG A 193 -4.40 -10.85 -11.52
CA ARG A 193 -3.82 -12.12 -11.05
C ARG A 193 -3.99 -12.26 -9.54
N ASP A 194 -3.62 -11.24 -8.80
CA ASP A 194 -3.62 -11.30 -7.33
C ASP A 194 -5.06 -11.18 -6.79
N PHE A 195 -5.94 -10.47 -7.49
CA PHE A 195 -7.36 -10.42 -7.15
C PHE A 195 -8.03 -11.80 -7.31
N ARG A 196 -7.69 -12.54 -8.37
CA ARG A 196 -8.15 -13.93 -8.52
C ARG A 196 -7.67 -14.82 -7.38
N PHE A 197 -6.46 -14.59 -6.86
CA PHE A 197 -5.96 -15.31 -5.69
C PHE A 197 -6.74 -14.95 -4.41
N VAL A 198 -7.05 -13.67 -4.19
CA VAL A 198 -7.94 -13.21 -3.11
C VAL A 198 -9.28 -13.93 -3.19
N MET A 199 -9.96 -13.85 -4.34
CA MET A 199 -11.28 -14.44 -4.52
C MET A 199 -11.32 -15.97 -4.31
N LYS A 200 -10.24 -16.68 -4.67
CA LYS A 200 -10.13 -18.13 -4.42
C LYS A 200 -9.93 -18.48 -2.94
N SER A 201 -9.37 -17.56 -2.15
CA SER A 201 -9.02 -17.78 -0.75
C SER A 201 -10.15 -17.41 0.23
N LEU A 202 -11.12 -16.60 -0.22
CA LEU A 202 -12.25 -16.15 0.59
C LEU A 202 -13.39 -17.17 0.62
N SER A 203 -14.12 -17.23 1.73
CA SER A 203 -15.40 -17.95 1.82
C SER A 203 -16.51 -17.21 1.07
N GLU A 204 -17.65 -17.86 0.83
CA GLU A 204 -18.79 -17.26 0.10
C GLU A 204 -19.32 -15.99 0.78
N GLU A 205 -19.31 -15.94 2.11
CA GLU A 205 -19.69 -14.74 2.87
C GLU A 205 -18.83 -13.54 2.48
N TRP A 206 -17.50 -13.70 2.45
CA TRP A 206 -16.58 -12.63 2.09
C TRP A 206 -16.58 -12.31 0.60
N LYS A 207 -16.79 -13.31 -0.27
CA LYS A 207 -16.97 -13.08 -1.71
C LYS A 207 -18.15 -12.17 -2.01
N SER A 208 -19.24 -12.25 -1.22
CA SER A 208 -20.38 -11.34 -1.39
C SER A 208 -19.99 -9.87 -1.16
N ARG A 209 -19.14 -9.60 -0.15
CA ARG A 209 -18.58 -8.27 0.13
C ARG A 209 -17.61 -7.77 -0.94
N MET A 210 -17.12 -8.67 -1.81
CA MET A 210 -16.21 -8.37 -2.92
C MET A 210 -16.92 -8.12 -4.25
N ALA A 211 -18.26 -8.16 -4.30
CA ALA A 211 -19.03 -8.03 -5.53
C ALA A 211 -18.74 -6.72 -6.29
N TRP A 212 -18.60 -5.60 -5.57
CA TRP A 212 -18.25 -4.32 -6.19
C TRP A 212 -16.85 -4.36 -6.82
N ALA A 213 -15.84 -4.80 -6.07
CA ALA A 213 -14.47 -4.92 -6.59
C ALA A 213 -14.38 -5.87 -7.80
N ALA A 214 -15.10 -6.99 -7.77
CA ALA A 214 -15.15 -7.94 -8.88
C ALA A 214 -15.74 -7.29 -10.14
N SER A 215 -16.84 -6.55 -10.00
CA SER A 215 -17.47 -5.82 -11.11
C SER A 215 -16.54 -4.78 -11.73
N GLU A 216 -15.79 -4.02 -10.94
CA GLU A 216 -14.83 -3.02 -11.44
C GLU A 216 -13.65 -3.68 -12.16
N ILE A 217 -13.18 -4.82 -11.64
CA ILE A 217 -12.06 -5.56 -12.22
C ILE A 217 -12.45 -6.27 -13.52
N GLU A 218 -13.69 -6.75 -13.64
CA GLU A 218 -14.22 -7.36 -14.86
C GLU A 218 -14.67 -6.31 -15.89
N GLY A 219 -15.28 -5.21 -15.43
CA GLY A 219 -15.89 -4.18 -16.26
C GLY A 219 -14.91 -3.20 -16.91
N GLY A 220 -13.68 -3.10 -16.42
CA GLY A 220 -12.62 -2.30 -17.06
C GLY A 220 -12.97 -0.82 -17.21
N THR A 221 -13.67 -0.22 -16.24
CA THR A 221 -14.02 1.20 -16.28
C THR A 221 -12.77 2.04 -16.02
N THR A 222 -12.02 2.35 -17.08
CA THR A 222 -11.12 3.51 -17.07
C THR A 222 -12.00 4.74 -16.81
N LEU A 223 -11.76 5.46 -15.71
CA LEU A 223 -12.48 6.70 -15.41
C LEU A 223 -12.50 7.58 -16.66
N ASP A 224 -13.71 7.84 -17.14
CA ASP A 224 -14.00 8.69 -18.28
C ASP A 224 -13.46 10.10 -17.97
N GLU A 225 -12.49 10.57 -18.75
CA GLU A 225 -11.88 11.91 -18.66
C GLU A 225 -12.91 13.04 -18.87
N ARG A 226 -14.18 12.70 -19.15
CA ARG A 226 -15.29 13.64 -19.35
C ARG A 226 -15.85 14.28 -18.08
N ALA A 227 -15.40 13.89 -16.89
CA ALA A 227 -15.77 14.56 -15.64
C ALA A 227 -14.91 15.79 -15.29
N ILE A 228 -13.91 16.15 -16.11
CA ILE A 228 -12.97 17.27 -15.86
C ILE A 228 -13.37 18.56 -16.62
N SER A 229 -14.66 18.77 -16.85
CA SER A 229 -15.18 20.02 -17.38
C SER A 229 -16.43 20.46 -16.63
N CYS A 230 -16.24 20.92 -15.40
CA CYS A 230 -17.04 21.99 -14.78
C CYS A 230 -16.29 22.55 -13.57
#